data_AF-A0A521Q0X2-F1
#
_entry.id   AF-A0A521Q0X2-F1
#
_cell.length_a   1.000
_cell.length_b   1.000
_cell.length_c   1.000
_cell.angle_alpha   90.00
_cell.angle_beta   90.00
_cell.angle_gamma   90.00
#
_symmetry.space_group_name_H-M   'P 1'
#
loop_
_entity.id
_entity.type
_entity.pdbx_description
1 polymer ?
#
loop_
_entity_poly.entity_id
_entity_poly.type
_entity_poly.pdbx_seq_one_letter_code
_entity_poly.pdbx_strand_id
1 'polypeptide(L)'
;MSSSGSLMRLRQGNEGEFLNWLEKLGLKDFLHHYPVRRLVEWGWLSPQSRVIFPESFFLEEDEPPSFESRRRSDLKGEQLLWDSSWFVGESEPLWFLDPFFRPGDKEGQVLFGKDSAGALPAVPEPFMHPDGVEVIPFVDYFFHWQGYALIDVIRTADTFGPILHTPDLKERLAFIEEVRSERLAEWNPEEILTLPTRWGGLSEPMTWLSHYRDLRDAIPLHNADSNLLRKGALELAAYLGVTEEKLAYAVKDQLLVLAQDWRRANDRYYELTQRAYPYLQADIQIAMEWLYFLTGNELDFYLDKWQYDTMGQRQWAELHAVLEYEFFTERKFFIKTAPKYLNDYCKQFVDESGLNGNNLGILVDAIRSTNYPFDSFLGAFRQMHEEMTYRFEHKGGLDFRERRPLVYYSVLAIRAEGCLRFALEKGGMLDSIENQGLSKYIECLAQRRGLSSKAIERFRGNLNKTNLHEAKEYPIASIMKLNLGLSEKENYLVQAFLSCVVARNYFAHHYCFDKEVRKSKESGFMLTGILVTVLYLLDER
;
A
#
# COMPACT_ATOMS: atom_id res chain seq x y z
N MET A 1 15.83 -13.66 3.84
CA MET A 1 16.33 -12.50 4.60
C MET A 1 16.12 -12.85 6.06
N SER A 2 17.16 -12.91 6.88
CA SER A 2 17.00 -13.20 8.31
C SER A 2 16.26 -12.03 8.95
N SER A 3 15.22 -12.33 9.71
CA SER A 3 14.48 -11.34 10.48
C SER A 3 15.39 -10.77 11.57
N SER A 4 15.50 -9.45 11.63
CA SER A 4 15.95 -8.76 12.84
C SER A 4 14.76 -8.75 13.80
N GLY A 5 14.91 -9.24 15.03
CA GLY A 5 13.87 -9.16 16.06
C GLY A 5 13.46 -7.72 16.41
N SER A 6 12.51 -7.56 17.33
CA SER A 6 11.81 -6.28 17.65
C SER A 6 12.78 -5.18 18.02
N LEU A 7 13.91 -5.59 18.60
CA LEU A 7 14.96 -4.74 19.07
C LEU A 7 16.17 -4.83 18.15
N MET A 8 16.51 -3.70 17.55
CA MET A 8 17.70 -3.52 16.73
C MET A 8 18.89 -3.15 17.63
N ARG A 9 20.04 -3.76 17.35
CA ARG A 9 21.23 -3.63 18.18
C ARG A 9 22.11 -2.46 17.75
N LEU A 10 22.75 -1.82 18.74
CA LEU A 10 23.80 -0.83 18.58
C LEU A 10 24.97 -1.16 19.52
N ARG A 11 26.06 -1.65 18.97
CA ARG A 11 27.33 -1.94 19.64
C ARG A 11 28.08 -0.63 19.88
N GLN A 12 28.56 -0.45 21.11
CA GLN A 12 29.50 0.62 21.49
C GLN A 12 29.06 2.05 21.07
N GLY A 13 27.78 2.25 20.79
CA GLY A 13 27.22 3.51 20.30
C GLY A 13 27.52 3.88 18.84
N ASN A 14 28.19 3.02 18.05
CA ASN A 14 28.72 3.38 16.73
C ASN A 14 28.59 2.31 15.64
N GLU A 15 28.15 1.08 15.93
CA GLU A 15 27.99 0.02 14.94
C GLU A 15 26.76 -0.85 15.21
N GLY A 16 26.07 -1.36 14.19
CA GLY A 16 25.00 -2.35 14.39
C GLY A 16 23.77 -2.17 13.50
N GLU A 17 22.77 -3.03 13.72
CA GLU A 17 21.52 -3.06 12.96
C GLU A 17 20.74 -1.76 13.05
N PHE A 18 20.70 -1.15 14.24
CA PHE A 18 19.98 0.11 14.42
C PHE A 18 20.65 1.26 13.67
N LEU A 19 21.98 1.33 13.68
CA LEU A 19 22.70 2.33 12.89
C LEU A 19 22.45 2.13 11.39
N ASN A 20 22.57 0.90 10.91
CA ASN A 20 22.27 0.56 9.51
C ASN A 20 20.84 0.90 9.12
N TRP A 21 19.88 0.73 10.04
CA TRP A 21 18.49 1.16 9.86
C TRP A 21 18.38 2.68 9.70
N LEU A 22 18.98 3.46 10.60
CA LEU A 22 18.99 4.92 10.49
C LEU A 22 19.66 5.40 9.19
N GLU A 23 20.75 4.75 8.75
CA GLU A 23 21.38 5.05 7.47
C GLU A 23 20.47 4.76 6.27
N LYS A 24 19.73 3.64 6.29
CA LYS A 24 18.71 3.32 5.27
C LYS A 24 17.58 4.35 5.20
N LEU A 25 17.25 4.96 6.34
CA LEU A 25 16.31 6.08 6.41
C LEU A 25 16.87 7.39 5.85
N GLY A 26 18.14 7.42 5.45
CA GLY A 26 18.82 8.58 4.88
C GLY A 26 19.58 9.45 5.87
N LEU A 27 19.78 8.97 7.11
CA LEU A 27 20.43 9.75 8.17
C LEU A 27 21.95 9.63 8.19
N LYS A 28 22.58 9.01 7.19
CA LYS A 28 24.04 8.74 7.19
C LYS A 28 24.88 10.00 7.43
N ASP A 29 24.63 11.06 6.66
CA ASP A 29 25.38 12.32 6.79
C ASP A 29 25.05 13.04 8.11
N PHE A 30 23.80 12.95 8.57
CA PHE A 30 23.37 13.48 9.86
C PHE A 30 24.13 12.80 11.02
N LEU A 31 24.23 11.47 10.99
CA LEU A 31 24.89 10.66 12.01
C LEU A 31 26.41 10.86 12.05
N HIS A 32 27.02 11.25 10.92
CA HIS A 32 28.43 11.64 10.90
C HIS A 32 28.68 12.91 11.75
N HIS A 33 27.76 13.86 11.73
CA HIS A 33 27.85 15.10 12.53
C HIS A 33 27.31 14.93 13.95
N TYR A 34 26.31 14.06 14.12
CA TYR A 34 25.60 13.80 15.38
C TYR A 34 25.56 12.30 15.67
N PRO A 35 26.65 11.73 16.25
CA PRO A 35 26.72 10.31 16.56
C PRO A 35 25.58 9.86 17.48
N VAL A 36 25.12 8.60 17.35
CA VAL A 36 23.96 8.07 18.10
C VAL A 36 24.11 8.26 19.60
N ARG A 37 25.32 8.10 20.16
CA ARG A 37 25.61 8.37 21.57
C ARG A 37 25.13 9.77 22.01
N ARG A 38 25.39 10.81 21.20
CA ARG A 38 24.92 12.18 21.51
C ARG A 38 23.41 12.29 21.42
N LEU A 39 22.78 11.62 20.45
CA LEU A 39 21.33 11.61 20.32
C LEU A 39 20.65 10.95 21.54
N VAL A 40 21.27 9.93 22.12
CA VAL A 40 20.84 9.31 23.39
C VAL A 40 21.04 10.26 24.56
N GLU A 41 22.20 10.93 24.66
CA GLU A 41 22.47 11.95 25.70
C GLU A 41 21.47 13.12 25.64
N TRP A 42 21.00 13.49 24.44
CA TRP A 42 19.95 14.50 24.25
C TRP A 42 18.53 13.99 24.48
N GLY A 43 18.35 12.68 24.68
CA GLY A 43 17.03 12.06 24.82
C GLY A 43 16.21 11.98 23.53
N TRP A 44 16.84 12.19 22.36
CA TRP A 44 16.17 12.05 21.06
C TRP A 44 16.00 10.58 20.67
N LEU A 45 16.82 9.72 21.25
CA LEU A 45 16.72 8.27 21.19
C LEU A 45 16.78 7.72 22.62
N SER A 46 16.03 6.66 22.89
CA SER A 46 15.95 6.08 24.23
C SER A 46 16.09 4.55 24.13
N PRO A 47 17.25 3.97 24.49
CA PRO A 47 17.42 2.53 24.45
C PRO A 47 16.35 1.85 25.30
N GLN A 48 15.72 0.81 24.76
CA GLN A 48 14.80 -0.02 25.52
C GLN A 48 15.56 -0.86 26.58
N SER A 49 16.80 -1.24 26.25
CA SER A 49 17.72 -1.92 27.15
C SER A 49 19.16 -1.59 26.82
N ARG A 50 20.03 -1.67 27.83
CA ARG A 50 21.48 -1.68 27.71
C ARG A 50 22.03 -2.89 28.44
N VAL A 51 22.78 -3.71 27.71
CA VAL A 51 23.49 -4.87 28.27
C VAL A 51 24.98 -4.56 28.35
N ILE A 52 25.57 -4.71 29.53
CA ILE A 52 27.01 -4.61 29.78
C ILE A 52 27.59 -6.01 29.71
N PHE A 53 28.61 -6.20 28.88
CA PHE A 53 29.30 -7.48 28.73
C PHE A 53 30.63 -7.45 29.51
N PRO A 54 31.12 -8.59 30.02
CA PRO A 54 32.43 -8.66 30.65
C PRO A 54 33.54 -8.39 29.61
N GLU A 55 34.65 -7.78 30.03
CA GLU A 55 35.79 -7.51 29.13
C GLU A 55 36.28 -8.77 28.41
N SER A 56 36.26 -9.93 29.10
CA SER A 56 36.62 -11.22 28.54
C SER A 56 35.79 -11.61 27.31
N PHE A 57 34.56 -11.10 27.17
CA PHE A 57 33.73 -11.33 25.99
C PHE A 57 34.38 -10.77 24.72
N PHE A 58 34.94 -9.56 24.81
CA PHE A 58 35.56 -8.87 23.69
C PHE A 58 37.03 -9.28 23.50
N LEU A 59 37.74 -9.58 24.59
CA LEU A 59 39.14 -10.06 24.56
C LEU A 59 39.30 -11.44 23.92
N GLU A 60 38.22 -12.22 23.84
CA GLU A 60 38.18 -13.56 23.26
C GLU A 60 37.79 -13.59 21.77
N GLU A 61 37.46 -12.44 21.17
CA GLU A 61 37.11 -12.26 19.75
C GLU A 61 38.38 -12.09 18.88
N ASP A 62 39.04 -13.19 18.49
CA ASP A 62 40.14 -13.15 17.50
C ASP A 62 39.66 -12.78 16.07
N GLU A 63 38.35 -12.83 15.79
CA GLU A 63 37.69 -12.35 14.58
C GLU A 63 36.26 -11.89 14.92
N PRO A 64 35.69 -10.86 14.25
CA PRO A 64 34.27 -10.52 14.39
C PRO A 64 33.43 -11.75 14.04
N PRO A 65 32.31 -12.02 14.75
CA PRO A 65 31.60 -13.28 14.64
C PRO A 65 31.10 -13.48 13.20
N SER A 66 31.82 -14.29 12.43
CA SER A 66 31.24 -15.03 11.32
C SER A 66 30.28 -16.03 11.95
N PHE A 67 29.04 -16.03 11.47
CA PHE A 67 27.84 -16.69 12.00
C PHE A 67 27.96 -18.20 12.34
N GLU A 68 29.11 -18.84 12.14
CA GLU A 68 29.25 -20.30 12.20
C GLU A 68 30.34 -20.85 13.13
N SER A 69 31.13 -20.04 13.85
CA SER A 69 32.25 -20.60 14.61
C SER A 69 32.25 -20.34 16.13
N ARG A 70 32.14 -21.46 16.86
CA ARG A 70 32.44 -21.68 18.30
C ARG A 70 31.32 -21.36 19.32
N ARG A 71 30.49 -22.38 19.56
CA ARG A 71 29.77 -22.59 20.83
C ARG A 71 30.82 -22.69 21.96
N ARG A 72 30.96 -21.64 22.78
CA ARG A 72 31.80 -21.67 24.00
C ARG A 72 30.89 -21.85 25.22
N SER A 73 31.36 -22.63 26.20
CA SER A 73 30.52 -23.18 27.28
C SER A 73 30.12 -22.21 28.38
N ASP A 74 30.82 -21.08 28.50
CA ASP A 74 30.78 -20.24 29.71
C ASP A 74 30.00 -18.94 29.51
N LEU A 75 29.62 -18.61 28.26
CA LEU A 75 28.91 -17.39 27.84
C LEU A 75 27.59 -17.70 27.10
N LYS A 76 26.92 -18.80 27.47
CA LYS A 76 25.76 -19.32 26.74
C LYS A 76 24.58 -18.33 26.70
N GLY A 77 24.45 -17.45 27.69
CA GLY A 77 23.37 -16.45 27.75
C GLY A 77 23.66 -15.25 26.84
N GLU A 78 24.91 -14.81 26.83
CA GLU A 78 25.40 -13.64 26.08
C GLU A 78 25.46 -13.91 24.58
N GLN A 79 25.75 -15.15 24.16
CA GLN A 79 25.70 -15.55 22.75
C GLN A 79 24.27 -15.51 22.17
N LEU A 80 23.24 -15.71 22.99
CA LEU A 80 21.82 -15.67 22.56
C LEU A 80 21.33 -14.24 22.27
N LEU A 81 21.94 -13.24 22.91
CA LEU A 81 21.73 -11.82 22.57
C LEU A 81 22.28 -11.45 21.19
N TRP A 82 23.17 -12.29 20.65
CA TRP A 82 23.76 -12.12 19.33
C TRP A 82 23.01 -12.86 18.21
N ASP A 83 22.23 -13.88 18.53
CA ASP A 83 21.38 -14.60 17.59
C ASP A 83 20.03 -13.89 17.49
N SER A 84 19.80 -13.15 16.40
CA SER A 84 18.53 -12.44 16.16
C SER A 84 17.46 -13.35 15.57
N SER A 85 17.77 -14.61 15.32
CA SER A 85 16.83 -15.55 14.72
C SER A 85 16.12 -16.35 15.80
N TRP A 86 14.80 -16.24 15.83
CA TRP A 86 13.95 -17.10 16.62
C TRP A 86 12.89 -17.73 15.72
N PHE A 87 12.38 -18.87 16.14
CA PHE A 87 11.40 -19.66 15.40
C PHE A 87 10.29 -20.08 16.35
N VAL A 88 9.07 -20.16 15.81
CA VAL A 88 7.90 -20.57 16.58
C VAL A 88 7.92 -22.08 16.83
N GLY A 89 7.92 -22.47 18.11
CA GLY A 89 7.57 -23.81 18.58
C GLY A 89 6.27 -23.78 19.37
N GLU A 90 5.13 -24.12 18.75
CA GLU A 90 3.78 -24.00 19.36
C GLU A 90 3.63 -24.75 20.70
N SER A 91 4.47 -25.76 20.96
CA SER A 91 4.49 -26.49 22.23
C SER A 91 5.08 -25.70 23.41
N GLU A 92 5.71 -24.55 23.16
CA GLU A 92 6.32 -23.71 24.18
C GLU A 92 5.30 -22.76 24.82
N PRO A 93 5.40 -22.48 26.13
CA PRO A 93 4.60 -21.42 26.74
C PRO A 93 4.97 -20.07 26.12
N LEU A 94 3.97 -19.24 25.82
CA LEU A 94 4.18 -17.92 25.19
C LEU A 94 4.99 -18.00 23.89
N TRP A 95 4.84 -19.10 23.13
CA TRP A 95 5.49 -19.33 21.83
C TRP A 95 5.32 -18.17 20.83
N PHE A 96 4.29 -17.35 21.00
CA PHE A 96 3.96 -16.20 20.17
C PHE A 96 4.73 -14.92 20.53
N LEU A 97 5.52 -14.93 21.60
CA LEU A 97 6.42 -13.85 21.98
C LEU A 97 7.85 -14.17 21.57
N ASP A 98 8.60 -13.15 21.17
CA ASP A 98 10.05 -13.24 21.04
C ASP A 98 10.66 -13.60 22.42
N PRO A 99 11.63 -14.54 22.47
CA PRO A 99 12.26 -14.99 23.71
C PRO A 99 12.75 -13.88 24.65
N PHE A 100 13.17 -12.72 24.11
CA PHE A 100 13.57 -11.58 24.93
C PHE A 100 12.45 -11.03 25.81
N PHE A 101 11.19 -11.20 25.41
CA PHE A 101 10.03 -10.64 26.11
C PHE A 101 9.24 -11.70 26.89
N ARG A 102 9.67 -12.96 26.89
CA ARG A 102 9.02 -14.03 27.65
C ARG A 102 9.40 -13.93 29.14
N PRO A 103 8.42 -13.79 30.06
CA PRO A 103 8.72 -13.75 31.49
C PRO A 103 9.39 -15.03 31.97
N GLY A 104 10.56 -14.87 32.60
CA GLY A 104 11.30 -16.00 33.19
C GLY A 104 12.28 -16.69 32.24
N ASP A 105 12.29 -16.37 30.95
CA ASP A 105 13.30 -16.86 30.01
C ASP A 105 14.66 -16.25 30.34
N LYS A 106 15.73 -17.02 30.06
CA LYS A 106 17.09 -16.60 30.43
C LYS A 106 17.50 -15.37 29.63
N GLU A 107 17.11 -15.34 28.37
CA GLU A 107 17.36 -14.32 27.38
C GLU A 107 16.74 -12.98 27.83
N GLY A 108 15.47 -12.98 28.22
CA GLY A 108 14.81 -11.81 28.81
C GLY A 108 15.39 -11.37 30.15
N GLN A 109 15.85 -12.30 30.99
CA GLN A 109 16.55 -11.97 32.25
C GLN A 109 17.91 -11.29 32.01
N VAL A 110 18.65 -11.67 30.97
CA VAL A 110 19.89 -10.98 30.61
C VAL A 110 19.59 -9.60 30.01
N LEU A 111 18.56 -9.49 29.17
CA LEU A 111 18.23 -8.23 28.49
C LEU A 111 17.63 -7.18 29.45
N PHE A 112 16.74 -7.56 30.36
CA PHE A 112 16.05 -6.59 31.24
C PHE A 112 16.59 -6.57 32.68
N GLY A 113 17.55 -7.43 33.01
CA GLY A 113 18.15 -7.53 34.34
C GLY A 113 17.20 -8.06 35.42
N LYS A 114 17.73 -8.27 36.64
CA LYS A 114 16.92 -8.64 37.82
C LYS A 114 16.26 -7.44 38.52
N ASP A 115 16.73 -6.23 38.23
CA ASP A 115 16.26 -5.00 38.86
C ASP A 115 15.42 -4.20 37.88
N SER A 116 14.11 -4.47 37.88
CA SER A 116 13.06 -3.78 37.15
C SER A 116 12.82 -2.36 37.69
N ALA A 117 13.89 -1.56 37.82
CA ALA A 117 13.86 -0.19 38.33
C ALA A 117 14.18 0.83 37.23
N GLY A 118 13.70 0.62 36.01
CA GLY A 118 13.48 1.64 34.96
C GLY A 118 14.68 2.46 34.46
N ALA A 119 15.86 2.37 35.07
CA ALA A 119 17.05 3.11 34.71
C ALA A 119 18.01 2.19 33.95
N LEU A 120 18.43 2.63 32.77
CA LEU A 120 19.47 1.93 32.01
C LEU A 120 20.77 1.91 32.82
N PRO A 121 21.51 0.79 32.80
CA PRO A 121 22.86 0.74 33.33
C PRO A 121 23.73 1.91 32.81
N ALA A 122 24.63 2.40 33.68
CA ALA A 122 25.60 3.41 33.27
C ALA A 122 26.49 2.87 32.15
N VAL A 123 26.91 3.73 31.23
CA VAL A 123 27.89 3.35 30.19
C VAL A 123 29.19 2.93 30.90
N PRO A 124 29.70 1.72 30.66
CA PRO A 124 30.94 1.26 31.28
C PRO A 124 32.14 2.05 30.75
N GLU A 125 33.23 2.07 31.52
CA GLU A 125 34.49 2.68 31.09
C GLU A 125 35.08 1.92 29.89
N PRO A 126 35.72 2.62 28.94
CA PRO A 126 36.44 1.98 27.84
C PRO A 126 37.65 1.19 28.37
N PHE A 127 37.99 0.10 27.68
CA PHE A 127 39.25 -0.60 27.87
C PHE A 127 40.00 -0.75 26.53
N MET A 128 41.31 -0.99 26.60
CA MET A 128 42.13 -1.21 25.41
C MET A 128 42.15 -2.69 25.05
N HIS A 129 41.63 -3.03 23.87
CA HIS A 129 41.78 -4.36 23.29
C HIS A 129 43.25 -4.66 22.97
N PRO A 130 43.72 -5.92 23.05
CA PRO A 130 45.07 -6.32 22.63
C PRO A 130 45.47 -5.88 21.21
N ASP A 131 44.50 -5.68 20.32
CA ASP A 131 44.72 -5.18 18.94
C ASP A 131 44.93 -3.65 18.87
N GLY A 132 44.95 -2.96 20.01
CA GLY A 132 45.15 -1.51 20.09
C GLY A 132 43.90 -0.67 19.81
N VAL A 133 42.71 -1.30 19.75
CA VAL A 133 41.42 -0.62 19.60
C VAL A 133 40.80 -0.38 20.97
N GLU A 134 40.25 0.82 21.20
CA GLU A 134 39.47 1.13 22.40
C GLU A 134 38.06 0.54 22.26
N VAL A 135 37.62 -0.24 23.25
CA VAL A 135 36.33 -0.93 23.27
C VAL A 135 35.52 -0.47 24.47
N ILE A 136 34.26 -0.12 24.26
CA ILE A 136 33.30 0.16 25.34
C ILE A 136 32.33 -1.02 25.45
N PRO A 137 32.35 -1.79 26.56
CA PRO A 137 31.74 -3.12 26.59
C PRO A 137 30.22 -3.12 26.83
N PHE A 138 29.45 -2.46 25.96
CA PHE A 138 27.99 -2.45 26.01
C PHE A 138 27.32 -2.55 24.64
N VAL A 139 26.07 -3.00 24.65
CA VAL A 139 25.15 -2.98 23.51
C VAL A 139 23.82 -2.36 23.94
N ASP A 140 23.37 -1.39 23.16
CA ASP A 140 22.05 -0.77 23.30
C ASP A 140 21.05 -1.43 22.33
N TYR A 141 19.81 -1.54 22.79
CA TYR A 141 18.70 -2.17 22.04
C TYR A 141 17.59 -1.14 21.83
N PHE A 142 17.19 -0.94 20.58
CA PHE A 142 16.21 0.08 20.19
C PHE A 142 15.07 -0.53 19.38
N PHE A 143 13.85 -0.04 19.58
CA PHE A 143 12.77 -0.31 18.63
C PHE A 143 13.00 0.45 17.32
N HIS A 144 12.64 -0.16 16.19
CA HIS A 144 12.82 0.44 14.86
C HIS A 144 12.08 1.78 14.71
N TRP A 145 10.92 1.92 15.36
CA TRP A 145 10.07 3.12 15.25
C TRP A 145 10.76 4.38 15.79
N GLN A 146 11.79 4.25 16.64
CA GLN A 146 12.57 5.40 17.10
C GLN A 146 13.31 6.09 15.95
N GLY A 147 13.59 5.39 14.85
CA GLY A 147 14.10 6.02 13.63
C GLY A 147 13.09 6.97 12.98
N TYR A 148 11.80 6.63 12.99
CA TYR A 148 10.73 7.52 12.53
C TYR A 148 10.55 8.73 13.45
N ALA A 149 10.62 8.50 14.76
CA ALA A 149 10.56 9.57 15.76
C ALA A 149 11.69 10.57 15.57
N LEU A 150 12.91 10.07 15.33
CA LEU A 150 14.07 10.91 15.05
C LEU A 150 13.90 11.74 13.77
N ILE A 151 13.33 11.18 12.69
CA ILE A 151 13.03 11.94 11.47
C ILE A 151 12.09 13.11 11.78
N ASP A 152 11.06 12.86 12.58
CA ASP A 152 10.12 13.91 12.97
C ASP A 152 10.78 14.98 13.84
N VAL A 153 11.64 14.59 14.80
CA VAL A 153 12.45 15.54 15.59
C VAL A 153 13.31 16.42 14.68
N ILE A 154 14.04 15.81 13.74
CA ILE A 154 14.89 16.53 12.78
C ILE A 154 14.05 17.47 11.91
N ARG A 155 12.94 16.99 11.36
CA ARG A 155 12.03 17.79 10.52
C ARG A 155 11.47 19.00 11.26
N THR A 156 11.11 18.82 12.53
CA THR A 156 10.61 19.91 13.37
C THR A 156 11.73 20.88 13.75
N ALA A 157 12.95 20.39 14.00
CA ALA A 157 14.12 21.24 14.21
C ALA A 157 14.50 22.04 12.95
N ASP A 158 14.42 21.44 11.77
CA ASP A 158 14.71 22.03 10.45
C ASP A 158 13.65 23.05 9.99
N THR A 159 12.57 23.24 10.75
CA THR A 159 11.50 24.20 10.40
C THR A 159 12.03 25.64 10.35
N PHE A 160 13.16 25.91 11.00
CA PHE A 160 13.86 27.20 10.91
C PHE A 160 15.17 27.03 10.15
N GLY A 161 15.30 27.74 9.02
CA GLY A 161 16.58 27.81 8.30
C GLY A 161 17.69 28.40 9.17
N PRO A 162 18.96 28.21 8.78
CA PRO A 162 20.10 28.74 9.53
C PRO A 162 19.98 30.26 9.72
N ILE A 163 20.07 30.71 10.98
CA ILE A 163 20.03 32.13 11.31
C ILE A 163 21.41 32.72 11.00
N LEU A 164 21.51 33.42 9.87
CA LEU A 164 22.73 34.09 9.47
C LEU A 164 23.02 35.27 10.41
N HIS A 165 24.29 35.42 10.78
CA HIS A 165 24.75 36.51 11.64
C HIS A 165 24.90 37.82 10.84
N THR A 166 23.76 38.47 10.60
CA THR A 166 23.64 39.74 9.84
C THR A 166 23.35 40.93 10.78
N PRO A 167 23.55 42.19 10.35
CA PRO A 167 23.31 43.37 11.21
C PRO A 167 21.88 43.49 11.77
N ASP A 168 20.89 42.92 11.08
CA ASP A 168 19.47 42.82 11.46
C ASP A 168 19.15 41.58 12.32
N LEU A 169 20.16 40.87 12.84
CA LEU A 169 20.00 39.64 13.63
C LEU A 169 18.98 39.79 14.76
N LYS A 170 18.98 40.92 15.48
CA LYS A 170 18.04 41.16 16.59
C LYS A 170 16.59 41.27 16.13
N GLU A 171 16.34 41.92 15.00
CA GLU A 171 14.98 42.04 14.43
C GLU A 171 14.53 40.70 13.85
N ARG A 172 15.43 39.96 13.20
CA ARG A 172 15.16 38.58 12.73
C ARG A 172 14.89 37.62 13.88
N LEU A 173 15.65 37.69 14.97
CA LEU A 173 15.42 36.86 16.15
C LEU A 173 14.07 37.19 16.79
N ALA A 174 13.72 38.47 16.94
CA ALA A 174 12.42 38.88 17.46
C ALA A 174 11.26 38.42 16.56
N PHE A 175 11.39 38.54 15.24
CA PHE A 175 10.40 38.03 14.29
C PHE A 175 10.32 36.50 14.31
N ILE A 176 11.45 35.81 14.40
CA ILE A 176 11.50 34.36 14.54
C ILE A 176 10.87 33.96 15.86
N GLU A 177 11.07 34.67 16.97
CA GLU A 177 10.44 34.44 18.27
C GLU A 177 8.91 34.66 18.22
N GLU A 178 8.45 35.70 17.53
CA GLU A 178 7.02 35.98 17.33
C GLU A 178 6.35 34.90 16.47
N VAL A 179 6.92 34.59 15.31
CA VAL A 179 6.46 33.49 14.43
C VAL A 179 6.63 32.12 15.11
N ARG A 180 7.66 31.95 15.94
CA ARG A 180 7.85 30.78 16.79
C ARG A 180 6.72 30.66 17.79
N SER A 181 6.30 31.73 18.45
CA SER A 181 5.24 31.64 19.46
C SER A 181 3.89 31.17 18.89
N GLU A 182 3.57 31.55 17.65
CA GLU A 182 2.34 31.13 16.97
C GLU A 182 2.46 29.72 16.34
N ARG A 183 3.63 29.34 15.80
CA ARG A 183 3.83 28.02 15.15
C ARG A 183 4.33 26.92 16.09
N LEU A 184 5.10 27.23 17.12
CA LEU A 184 5.62 26.26 18.11
C LEU A 184 4.54 25.75 19.05
N ALA A 185 3.42 26.48 19.25
CA ALA A 185 2.28 25.95 19.99
C ALA A 185 1.78 24.61 19.40
N GLU A 186 2.04 24.36 18.12
CA GLU A 186 1.69 23.11 17.43
C GLU A 186 2.93 22.22 17.11
N TRP A 187 4.16 22.75 17.19
CA TRP A 187 5.40 22.14 16.65
C TRP A 187 6.62 22.36 17.57
N ASN A 188 6.48 22.21 18.90
CA ASN A 188 7.63 22.25 19.80
C ASN A 188 8.50 20.97 19.65
N PRO A 189 9.78 21.08 19.21
CA PRO A 189 10.67 19.91 19.08
C PRO A 189 10.89 19.16 20.40
N GLU A 190 10.83 19.84 21.54
CA GLU A 190 11.02 19.22 22.87
C GLU A 190 9.82 18.35 23.27
N GLU A 191 8.67 18.60 22.66
CA GLU A 191 7.40 17.95 23.00
C GLU A 191 7.00 16.87 21.98
N ILE A 192 7.68 16.79 20.84
CA ILE A 192 7.31 15.83 19.77
C ILE A 192 7.39 14.37 20.24
N LEU A 193 8.31 14.08 21.15
CA LEU A 193 8.52 12.77 21.75
C LEU A 193 7.56 12.47 22.92
N THR A 194 6.94 13.49 23.51
CA THR A 194 6.17 13.37 24.75
C THR A 194 4.68 13.67 24.59
N LEU A 195 4.27 14.40 23.55
CA LEU A 195 2.87 14.74 23.32
C LEU A 195 2.03 13.51 22.96
N PRO A 196 0.84 13.33 23.58
CA PRO A 196 -0.07 12.23 23.25
C PRO A 196 -0.56 12.24 21.79
N THR A 197 -0.58 13.40 21.14
CA THR A 197 -0.94 13.55 19.72
C THR A 197 0.22 13.27 18.76
N ARG A 198 1.42 12.98 19.29
CA ARG A 198 2.65 12.70 18.54
C ARG A 198 3.29 11.40 19.05
N TRP A 199 4.63 11.34 19.18
CA TRP A 199 5.35 10.12 19.56
C TRP A 199 5.09 9.68 21.00
N GLY A 200 4.62 10.59 21.87
CA GLY A 200 4.12 10.24 23.20
C GLY A 200 2.89 9.32 23.16
N GLY A 201 2.06 9.41 22.11
CA GLY A 201 0.93 8.48 21.89
C GLY A 201 1.18 7.39 20.84
N LEU A 202 2.10 7.59 19.90
CA LEU A 202 2.42 6.62 18.84
C LEU A 202 3.38 5.51 19.28
N SER A 203 4.22 5.76 20.29
CA SER A 203 5.28 4.83 20.73
C SER A 203 4.71 3.48 21.19
N GLU A 204 3.64 3.48 21.98
CA GLU A 204 2.98 2.27 22.45
C GLU A 204 2.41 1.43 21.29
N PRO A 205 1.55 1.97 20.40
CA PRO A 205 1.07 1.23 19.23
C PRO A 205 2.19 0.71 18.33
N MET A 206 3.22 1.52 18.08
CA MET A 206 4.36 1.08 17.26
C MET A 206 5.16 -0.04 17.93
N THR A 207 5.21 -0.06 19.26
CA THR A 207 5.81 -1.16 20.03
C THR A 207 4.98 -2.44 19.91
N TRP A 208 3.64 -2.36 19.96
CA TRP A 208 2.79 -3.51 19.67
C TRP A 208 3.07 -4.07 18.26
N LEU A 209 3.21 -3.19 17.27
CA LEU A 209 3.53 -3.58 15.90
C LEU A 209 4.90 -4.22 15.75
N SER A 210 5.91 -3.78 16.51
CA SER A 210 7.22 -4.45 16.55
C SER A 210 7.08 -5.91 17.00
N HIS A 211 6.35 -6.16 18.10
CA HIS A 211 6.11 -7.54 18.57
C HIS A 211 5.36 -8.40 17.55
N TYR A 212 4.33 -7.84 16.93
CA TYR A 212 3.56 -8.58 15.93
C TYR A 212 4.38 -8.85 14.66
N ARG A 213 5.26 -7.93 14.25
CA ARG A 213 6.19 -8.15 13.13
C ARG A 213 7.11 -9.34 13.43
N ASP A 214 7.69 -9.41 14.62
CA ASP A 214 8.56 -10.51 15.00
C ASP A 214 7.85 -11.86 14.94
N LEU A 215 6.64 -11.93 15.51
CA LEU A 215 5.82 -13.13 15.44
C LEU A 215 5.61 -13.54 13.97
N ARG A 216 5.26 -12.57 13.12
CA ARG A 216 5.02 -12.83 11.69
C ARG A 216 6.27 -13.35 11.00
N ASP A 217 7.41 -12.74 11.28
CA ASP A 217 8.68 -13.06 10.62
C ASP A 217 9.30 -14.36 11.17
N ALA A 218 8.98 -14.76 12.40
CA ALA A 218 9.39 -16.02 13.01
C ALA A 218 8.61 -17.24 12.51
N ILE A 219 7.49 -17.04 11.81
CA ILE A 219 6.71 -18.10 11.17
C ILE A 219 7.20 -18.27 9.72
N PRO A 220 7.83 -19.40 9.33
CA PRO A 220 8.43 -19.55 8.01
C PRO A 220 7.40 -19.48 6.88
N LEU A 221 7.62 -18.58 5.91
CA LEU A 221 6.80 -18.38 4.70
C LEU A 221 6.56 -19.68 3.89
N HIS A 222 7.46 -20.66 3.96
CA HIS A 222 7.36 -21.92 3.21
C HIS A 222 6.44 -22.97 3.85
N ASN A 223 6.01 -22.77 5.11
CA ASN A 223 5.04 -23.58 5.83
C ASN A 223 3.94 -22.70 6.45
N ALA A 224 3.53 -21.63 5.73
CA ALA A 224 2.59 -20.62 6.21
C ALA A 224 1.21 -21.22 6.56
N ASP A 225 1.12 -21.80 7.75
CA ASP A 225 -0.14 -22.13 8.37
C ASP A 225 -0.76 -20.81 8.82
N SER A 226 -1.62 -20.24 7.97
CA SER A 226 -2.33 -19.00 8.26
C SER A 226 -3.12 -19.09 9.57
N ASN A 227 -3.48 -20.31 10.00
CA ASN A 227 -4.14 -20.53 11.28
C ASN A 227 -3.18 -20.34 12.46
N LEU A 228 -1.91 -20.75 12.31
CA LEU A 228 -0.91 -20.57 13.36
C LEU A 228 -0.60 -19.08 13.56
N LEU A 229 -0.37 -18.33 12.48
CA LEU A 229 -0.17 -16.88 12.57
C LEU A 229 -1.39 -16.20 13.19
N ARG A 230 -2.61 -16.56 12.76
CA ARG A 230 -3.84 -16.03 13.33
C ARG A 230 -3.95 -16.33 14.84
N LYS A 231 -3.67 -17.57 15.24
CA LYS A 231 -3.71 -17.97 16.66
C LYS A 231 -2.70 -17.15 17.48
N GLY A 232 -1.46 -17.05 17.00
CA GLY A 232 -0.40 -16.27 17.66
C GLY A 232 -0.77 -14.79 17.75
N ALA A 233 -1.38 -14.23 16.71
CA ALA A 233 -1.82 -12.84 16.68
C ALA A 233 -2.90 -12.54 17.74
N LEU A 234 -3.83 -13.49 17.96
CA LEU A 234 -4.87 -13.38 18.98
C LEU A 234 -4.29 -13.53 20.39
N GLU A 235 -3.39 -14.49 20.60
CA GLU A 235 -2.72 -14.70 21.89
C GLU A 235 -1.80 -13.51 22.24
N LEU A 236 -1.07 -12.96 21.27
CA LEU A 236 -0.26 -11.76 21.42
C LEU A 236 -1.10 -10.54 21.77
N ALA A 237 -2.24 -10.34 21.09
CA ALA A 237 -3.14 -9.22 21.39
C ALA A 237 -3.71 -9.32 22.80
N ALA A 238 -4.10 -10.52 23.23
CA ALA A 238 -4.56 -10.76 24.60
C ALA A 238 -3.47 -10.49 25.63
N TYR A 239 -2.23 -10.90 25.36
CA TYR A 239 -1.08 -10.65 26.23
C TYR A 239 -0.75 -9.16 26.36
N LEU A 240 -0.73 -8.42 25.25
CA LEU A 240 -0.42 -6.99 25.21
C LEU A 240 -1.63 -6.10 25.61
N GLY A 241 -2.81 -6.69 25.84
CA GLY A 241 -4.03 -5.93 26.15
C GLY A 241 -4.52 -5.06 24.99
N VAL A 242 -4.26 -5.49 23.75
CA VAL A 242 -4.67 -4.84 22.51
C VAL A 242 -6.04 -5.39 22.10
N THR A 243 -7.04 -4.51 22.06
CA THR A 243 -8.38 -4.85 21.57
C THR A 243 -8.56 -4.40 20.13
N GLU A 244 -9.62 -4.90 19.48
CA GLU A 244 -10.05 -4.47 18.15
C GLU A 244 -10.19 -2.95 18.06
N GLU A 245 -10.82 -2.32 19.06
CA GLU A 245 -11.05 -0.89 19.11
C GLU A 245 -9.75 -0.11 19.29
N LYS A 246 -8.86 -0.59 20.16
CA LYS A 246 -7.55 0.05 20.40
C LYS A 246 -6.70 0.03 19.14
N LEU A 247 -6.62 -1.11 18.46
CA LEU A 247 -5.83 -1.22 17.24
C LEU A 247 -6.47 -0.41 16.10
N ALA A 248 -7.81 -0.45 15.95
CA ALA A 248 -8.50 0.37 14.96
C ALA A 248 -8.29 1.88 15.17
N TYR A 249 -8.32 2.34 16.44
CA TYR A 249 -8.01 3.71 16.81
C TYR A 249 -6.55 4.05 16.48
N ALA A 250 -5.60 3.20 16.86
CA ALA A 250 -4.19 3.42 16.57
C ALA A 250 -3.92 3.54 15.07
N VAL A 251 -4.52 2.68 14.26
CA VAL A 251 -4.37 2.76 12.80
C VAL A 251 -4.96 4.07 12.27
N LYS A 252 -6.23 4.36 12.56
CA LYS A 252 -6.92 5.50 11.94
C LYS A 252 -6.45 6.85 12.48
N ASP A 253 -6.43 6.99 13.80
CA ASP A 253 -6.29 8.28 14.48
C ASP A 253 -4.85 8.58 14.88
N GLN A 254 -3.91 7.65 14.67
CA GLN A 254 -2.48 7.88 14.93
C GLN A 254 -1.61 7.57 13.69
N LEU A 255 -1.62 6.34 13.17
CA LEU A 255 -0.74 5.96 12.04
C LEU A 255 -1.13 6.67 10.73
N LEU A 256 -2.42 6.70 10.38
CA LEU A 256 -2.88 7.40 9.18
C LEU A 256 -2.78 8.94 9.32
N VAL A 257 -2.79 9.46 10.55
CA VAL A 257 -2.50 10.88 10.84
C VAL A 257 -1.02 11.18 10.58
N LEU A 258 -0.12 10.35 11.10
CA LEU A 258 1.32 10.45 10.82
C LEU A 258 1.60 10.36 9.31
N ALA A 259 0.97 9.40 8.62
CA ALA A 259 1.10 9.25 7.17
C ALA A 259 0.60 10.48 6.42
N GLN A 260 -0.51 11.10 6.83
CA GLN A 260 -1.02 12.34 6.23
C GLN A 260 -0.06 13.51 6.39
N ASP A 261 0.55 13.64 7.56
CA ASP A 261 1.53 14.68 7.84
C ASP A 261 2.82 14.48 7.05
N TRP A 262 3.26 13.23 6.88
CA TRP A 262 4.42 12.90 6.04
C TRP A 262 4.13 13.09 4.56
N ARG A 263 2.93 12.76 4.08
CA ARG A 263 2.53 13.05 2.69
C ARG A 263 2.60 14.54 2.38
N ARG A 264 2.09 15.39 3.27
CA ARG A 264 2.18 16.86 3.12
C ARG A 264 3.63 17.36 3.07
N ALA A 265 4.53 16.71 3.81
CA ALA A 265 5.96 17.01 3.74
C ALA A 265 6.62 16.50 2.46
N ASN A 266 6.22 15.31 1.99
CA ASN A 266 6.69 14.71 0.74
C ASN A 266 6.25 15.51 -0.49
N ASP A 267 5.08 16.15 -0.45
CA ASP A 267 4.62 17.10 -1.48
C ASP A 267 5.56 18.32 -1.60
N ARG A 268 6.30 18.63 -0.53
CA ARG A 268 7.34 19.68 -0.48
C ARG A 268 8.75 19.12 -0.69
N TYR A 269 8.87 17.87 -1.14
CA TYR A 269 10.14 17.19 -1.42
C TYR A 269 11.08 17.04 -0.21
N TYR A 270 10.54 16.84 1.00
CA TYR A 270 11.38 16.55 2.17
C TYR A 270 11.96 15.13 2.09
N GLU A 271 13.27 15.02 1.92
CA GLU A 271 13.96 13.77 1.54
C GLU A 271 13.83 12.65 2.58
N LEU A 272 13.98 12.97 3.87
CA LEU A 272 13.96 11.95 4.93
C LEU A 272 12.59 11.28 5.03
N THR A 273 11.50 12.05 4.99
CA THR A 273 10.15 11.47 5.01
C THR A 273 9.85 10.71 3.74
N GLN A 274 10.37 11.11 2.57
CA GLN A 274 10.21 10.34 1.32
C GLN A 274 10.89 8.97 1.40
N ARG A 275 12.11 8.90 1.97
CA ARG A 275 12.84 7.64 2.16
C ARG A 275 12.19 6.74 3.21
N ALA A 276 11.63 7.32 4.27
CA ALA A 276 11.01 6.58 5.36
C ALA A 276 9.57 6.11 5.06
N TYR A 277 8.86 6.80 4.17
CA TYR A 277 7.45 6.55 3.89
C TYR A 277 7.12 5.10 3.49
N PRO A 278 7.91 4.40 2.64
CA PRO A 278 7.65 2.99 2.32
C PRO A 278 7.66 2.05 3.52
N TYR A 279 8.51 2.33 4.52
CA TYR A 279 8.56 1.53 5.74
C TYR A 279 7.35 1.80 6.65
N LEU A 280 6.89 3.05 6.73
CA LEU A 280 5.65 3.39 7.40
C LEU A 280 4.43 2.74 6.72
N GLN A 281 4.40 2.68 5.38
CA GLN A 281 3.36 1.95 4.63
C GLN A 281 3.34 0.47 5.00
N ALA A 282 4.52 -0.17 5.08
CA ALA A 282 4.64 -1.56 5.50
C ALA A 282 4.11 -1.79 6.93
N ASP A 283 4.39 -0.86 7.85
CA ASP A 283 3.90 -0.93 9.24
C ASP A 283 2.38 -0.76 9.33
N ILE A 284 1.81 0.14 8.54
CA ILE A 284 0.35 0.29 8.42
C ILE A 284 -0.28 -0.99 7.84
N GLN A 285 0.35 -1.60 6.83
CA GLN A 285 -0.14 -2.86 6.26
C GLN A 285 -0.11 -4.00 7.28
N ILE A 286 0.95 -4.11 8.08
CA ILE A 286 1.07 -5.06 9.18
C ILE A 286 -0.02 -4.83 10.24
N ALA A 287 -0.28 -3.57 10.59
CA ALA A 287 -1.35 -3.21 11.52
C ALA A 287 -2.74 -3.63 11.00
N MET A 288 -2.99 -3.44 9.70
CA MET A 288 -4.22 -3.86 9.05
C MET A 288 -4.40 -5.38 9.05
N GLU A 289 -3.33 -6.13 8.73
CA GLU A 289 -3.34 -7.60 8.79
C GLU A 289 -3.74 -8.11 10.19
N TRP A 290 -3.12 -7.55 11.24
CA TRP A 290 -3.45 -7.91 12.62
C TRP A 290 -4.90 -7.56 12.97
N LEU A 291 -5.38 -6.40 12.51
CA LEU A 291 -6.76 -5.97 12.71
C LEU A 291 -7.78 -6.89 12.02
N TYR A 292 -7.45 -7.46 10.86
CA TYR A 292 -8.28 -8.47 10.20
C TYR A 292 -8.38 -9.74 11.03
N PHE A 293 -7.28 -10.18 11.67
CA PHE A 293 -7.32 -11.36 12.54
C PHE A 293 -8.17 -11.15 13.79
N LEU A 294 -8.12 -9.95 14.38
CA LEU A 294 -8.90 -9.62 15.57
C LEU A 294 -10.40 -9.49 15.26
N THR A 295 -10.75 -8.75 14.20
CA THR A 295 -12.15 -8.42 13.91
C THR A 295 -12.86 -9.41 12.99
N GLY A 296 -12.11 -10.17 12.19
CA GLY A 296 -12.65 -10.96 11.07
C GLY A 296 -13.18 -10.12 9.90
N ASN A 297 -13.07 -8.80 9.94
CA ASN A 297 -13.45 -7.93 8.83
C ASN A 297 -12.38 -7.94 7.74
N GLU A 298 -12.80 -7.78 6.49
CA GLU A 298 -11.92 -7.72 5.33
C GLU A 298 -11.47 -6.28 5.03
N LEU A 299 -10.45 -6.14 4.16
CA LEU A 299 -9.90 -4.87 3.71
C LEU A 299 -10.99 -3.88 3.23
N ASP A 300 -11.96 -4.36 2.43
CA ASP A 300 -13.02 -3.52 1.86
C ASP A 300 -13.86 -2.80 2.93
N PHE A 301 -14.11 -3.44 4.08
CA PHE A 301 -14.82 -2.83 5.20
C PHE A 301 -14.10 -1.57 5.70
N TYR A 302 -12.78 -1.62 5.86
CA TYR A 302 -11.99 -0.50 6.34
C TYR A 302 -11.75 0.56 5.27
N LEU A 303 -11.59 0.13 4.01
CA LEU A 303 -11.51 1.06 2.90
C LEU A 303 -12.77 1.91 2.80
N ASP A 304 -13.96 1.34 3.06
CA ASP A 304 -15.23 2.06 3.12
C ASP A 304 -15.41 2.88 4.41
N LYS A 305 -15.06 2.32 5.57
CA LYS A 305 -15.25 2.98 6.87
C LYS A 305 -14.37 4.21 7.08
N TRP A 306 -13.13 4.21 6.58
CA TRP A 306 -12.13 5.26 6.87
C TRP A 306 -11.92 6.22 5.70
N GLN A 307 -13.03 6.75 5.21
CA GLN A 307 -13.06 7.73 4.13
C GLN A 307 -13.50 9.09 4.62
N TYR A 308 -13.19 10.12 3.84
CA TYR A 308 -13.82 11.42 3.99
C TYR A 308 -15.06 11.54 3.13
N ASP A 309 -16.17 11.90 3.77
CA ASP A 309 -17.39 12.29 3.05
C ASP A 309 -17.24 13.64 2.33
N THR A 310 -16.29 14.48 2.77
CA THR A 310 -16.10 15.84 2.24
C THR A 310 -14.64 16.20 2.00
N MET A 311 -14.39 17.12 1.06
CA MET A 311 -13.04 17.62 0.72
C MET A 311 -12.45 18.62 1.75
N GLY A 312 -13.00 18.71 2.97
CA GLY A 312 -12.53 19.62 4.03
C GLY A 312 -11.15 19.27 4.57
N GLN A 313 -10.71 19.92 5.66
CA GLN A 313 -9.41 19.65 6.29
C GLN A 313 -9.31 18.17 6.71
N ARG A 314 -8.51 17.41 5.98
CA ARG A 314 -8.27 15.98 6.19
C ARG A 314 -7.26 15.80 7.32
N GLN A 315 -7.71 15.32 8.47
CA GLN A 315 -6.87 15.07 9.65
C GLN A 315 -6.00 13.80 9.54
N TRP A 316 -6.44 12.79 8.81
CA TRP A 316 -5.75 11.53 8.51
C TRP A 316 -5.73 11.29 6.99
N ALA A 317 -4.94 10.33 6.54
CA ALA A 317 -4.88 9.92 5.16
C ALA A 317 -5.83 8.73 4.94
N GLU A 318 -6.61 8.76 3.86
CA GLU A 318 -7.46 7.61 3.52
C GLU A 318 -6.60 6.37 3.24
N LEU A 319 -7.02 5.21 3.74
CA LEU A 319 -6.22 3.97 3.72
C LEU A 319 -5.76 3.60 2.30
N HIS A 320 -6.66 3.68 1.31
CA HIS A 320 -6.35 3.41 -0.10
C HIS A 320 -5.29 4.34 -0.69
N ALA A 321 -5.20 5.57 -0.17
CA ALA A 321 -4.25 6.56 -0.63
C ALA A 321 -2.89 6.45 0.07
N VAL A 322 -2.82 5.79 1.22
CA VAL A 322 -1.57 5.45 1.91
C VAL A 322 -0.99 4.16 1.34
N LEU A 323 -1.79 3.10 1.19
CA LEU A 323 -1.32 1.79 0.72
C LEU A 323 -1.39 1.62 -0.81
N GLU A 324 -1.66 2.70 -1.54
CA GLU A 324 -1.69 2.74 -3.01
C GLU A 324 -2.65 1.69 -3.63
N TYR A 325 -3.79 1.47 -2.98
CA TYR A 325 -4.84 0.58 -3.47
C TYR A 325 -5.62 1.24 -4.60
N GLU A 326 -4.98 1.35 -5.76
CA GLU A 326 -5.53 1.98 -6.97
C GLU A 326 -6.86 1.34 -7.37
N PHE A 327 -6.97 0.01 -7.26
CA PHE A 327 -8.21 -0.75 -7.55
C PHE A 327 -9.44 -0.18 -6.83
N PHE A 328 -9.26 0.34 -5.62
CA PHE A 328 -10.35 0.87 -4.82
C PHE A 328 -10.83 2.22 -5.35
N THR A 329 -9.87 3.08 -5.71
CA THR A 329 -10.16 4.37 -6.33
C THR A 329 -10.78 4.17 -7.71
N GLU A 330 -10.28 3.21 -8.48
CA GLU A 330 -10.79 2.84 -9.81
C GLU A 330 -12.23 2.34 -9.73
N ARG A 331 -12.54 1.44 -8.79
CA ARG A 331 -13.91 0.98 -8.51
C ARG A 331 -14.86 2.14 -8.22
N LYS A 332 -14.51 3.01 -7.27
CA LYS A 332 -15.34 4.18 -6.92
C LYS A 332 -15.55 5.10 -8.11
N PHE A 333 -14.47 5.38 -8.85
CA PHE A 333 -14.53 6.22 -10.04
C PHE A 333 -15.48 5.62 -11.07
N PHE A 334 -15.40 4.30 -11.29
CA PHE A 334 -16.27 3.57 -12.20
C PHE A 334 -17.73 3.64 -11.76
N ILE A 335 -18.06 3.28 -10.51
CA ILE A 335 -19.43 3.32 -9.98
C ILE A 335 -20.05 4.72 -10.10
N LYS A 336 -19.25 5.78 -9.88
CA LYS A 336 -19.70 7.17 -10.00
C LYS A 336 -19.88 7.63 -11.45
N THR A 337 -19.08 7.12 -12.38
CA THR A 337 -18.94 7.69 -13.73
C THR A 337 -19.63 6.86 -14.82
N ALA A 338 -19.56 5.52 -14.74
CA ALA A 338 -20.21 4.62 -15.68
C ALA A 338 -21.72 4.87 -15.87
N PRO A 339 -22.51 5.24 -14.82
CA PRO A 339 -23.93 5.56 -14.99
C PRO A 339 -24.21 6.66 -16.01
N LYS A 340 -23.28 7.61 -16.24
CA LYS A 340 -23.46 8.67 -17.25
C LYS A 340 -23.54 8.13 -18.67
N TYR A 341 -22.88 7.02 -18.95
CA TYR A 341 -22.87 6.34 -20.25
C TYR A 341 -23.98 5.29 -20.34
N LEU A 342 -24.23 4.60 -19.23
CA LEU A 342 -25.25 3.56 -19.16
C LEU A 342 -26.68 4.11 -19.07
N ASN A 343 -26.87 5.42 -18.84
CA ASN A 343 -28.18 6.04 -18.60
C ASN A 343 -29.18 5.77 -19.72
N ASP A 344 -28.76 5.93 -20.98
CA ASP A 344 -29.65 5.75 -22.13
C ASP A 344 -30.06 4.29 -22.29
N TYR A 345 -29.12 3.36 -22.07
CA TYR A 345 -29.41 1.92 -22.01
C TYR A 345 -30.37 1.58 -20.86
N CYS A 346 -30.10 2.08 -19.65
CA CYS A 346 -30.92 1.80 -18.47
C CYS A 346 -32.33 2.39 -18.59
N LYS A 347 -32.48 3.57 -19.23
CA LYS A 347 -33.79 4.17 -19.51
C LYS A 347 -34.59 3.43 -20.57
N GLN A 348 -33.89 2.85 -21.55
CA GLN A 348 -34.55 2.10 -22.62
C GLN A 348 -34.96 0.70 -22.17
N PHE A 349 -34.24 0.10 -21.22
CA PHE A 349 -34.45 -1.28 -20.75
C PHE A 349 -34.62 -1.35 -19.21
N VAL A 350 -35.46 -0.46 -18.66
CA VAL A 350 -35.73 -0.32 -17.21
C VAL A 350 -36.15 -1.68 -16.61
N ASP A 351 -35.69 -1.97 -15.39
CA ASP A 351 -35.98 -3.12 -14.52
C ASP A 351 -35.31 -4.49 -14.80
N GLU A 352 -34.76 -4.77 -15.98
CA GLU A 352 -34.19 -6.12 -16.25
C GLU A 352 -32.66 -6.26 -16.15
N SER A 353 -31.91 -5.15 -16.14
CA SER A 353 -30.44 -5.20 -16.30
C SER A 353 -29.64 -4.98 -15.01
N GLY A 354 -30.23 -4.40 -13.96
CA GLY A 354 -29.52 -4.13 -12.70
C GLY A 354 -28.29 -3.21 -12.84
N LEU A 355 -28.13 -2.48 -13.95
CA LEU A 355 -26.95 -1.63 -14.24
C LEU A 355 -27.11 -0.18 -13.73
N ASN A 356 -28.02 0.07 -12.79
CA ASN A 356 -28.32 1.40 -12.24
C ASN A 356 -28.09 1.49 -10.72
N GLY A 357 -27.68 2.67 -10.25
CA GLY A 357 -27.57 3.00 -8.82
C GLY A 357 -26.79 1.96 -8.00
N ASN A 358 -27.36 1.54 -6.87
CA ASN A 358 -26.74 0.56 -5.96
C ASN A 358 -26.56 -0.83 -6.60
N ASN A 359 -27.41 -1.22 -7.56
CA ASN A 359 -27.31 -2.53 -8.22
C ASN A 359 -26.04 -2.65 -9.08
N LEU A 360 -25.54 -1.52 -9.61
CA LEU A 360 -24.25 -1.47 -10.31
C LEU A 360 -23.08 -1.73 -9.36
N GLY A 361 -23.12 -1.17 -8.15
CA GLY A 361 -22.10 -1.43 -7.12
C GLY A 361 -22.03 -2.91 -6.78
N ILE A 362 -23.19 -3.53 -6.49
CA ILE A 362 -23.30 -4.97 -6.20
C ILE A 362 -22.77 -5.82 -7.35
N LEU A 363 -23.11 -5.47 -8.60
CA LEU A 363 -22.60 -6.17 -9.78
C LEU A 363 -21.07 -6.05 -9.91
N VAL A 364 -20.55 -4.83 -9.77
CA VAL A 364 -19.10 -4.58 -9.85
C VAL A 364 -18.36 -5.40 -8.81
N ASP A 365 -18.84 -5.43 -7.57
CA ASP A 365 -18.22 -6.21 -6.49
C ASP A 365 -18.28 -7.72 -6.76
N ALA A 366 -19.43 -8.21 -7.25
CA ALA A 366 -19.58 -9.61 -7.64
C ALA A 366 -18.58 -10.00 -8.75
N ILE A 367 -18.44 -9.19 -9.80
CA ILE A 367 -17.48 -9.45 -10.88
C ILE A 367 -16.04 -9.39 -10.36
N ARG A 368 -15.68 -8.40 -9.55
CA ARG A 368 -14.33 -8.26 -8.98
C ARG A 368 -13.92 -9.48 -8.16
N SER A 369 -14.84 -10.00 -7.34
CA SER A 369 -14.59 -11.18 -6.51
C SER A 369 -14.34 -12.46 -7.32
N THR A 370 -14.86 -12.55 -8.55
CA THR A 370 -14.77 -13.75 -9.38
C THR A 370 -13.86 -13.63 -10.60
N ASN A 371 -13.47 -12.42 -11.00
CA ASN A 371 -12.75 -12.09 -12.23
C ASN A 371 -11.63 -11.06 -11.96
N TYR A 372 -10.45 -11.53 -11.51
CA TYR A 372 -9.33 -10.64 -11.17
C TYR A 372 -8.89 -9.67 -12.30
N PRO A 373 -8.96 -10.01 -13.61
CA PRO A 373 -8.63 -9.06 -14.67
C PRO A 373 -9.55 -7.83 -14.73
N PHE A 374 -10.72 -7.89 -14.09
CA PHE A 374 -11.68 -6.80 -14.09
C PHE A 374 -11.13 -5.53 -13.40
N ASP A 375 -10.29 -5.64 -12.38
CA ASP A 375 -9.63 -4.46 -11.78
C ASP A 375 -8.78 -3.70 -12.83
N SER A 376 -8.05 -4.43 -13.69
CA SER A 376 -7.33 -3.79 -14.81
C SER A 376 -8.25 -3.11 -15.83
N PHE A 377 -9.49 -3.58 -15.98
CA PHE A 377 -10.49 -2.91 -16.81
C PHE A 377 -10.99 -1.61 -16.16
N LEU A 378 -11.20 -1.61 -14.84
CA LEU A 378 -11.57 -0.42 -14.07
C LEU A 378 -10.45 0.64 -14.14
N GLY A 379 -9.19 0.23 -14.02
CA GLY A 379 -8.03 1.11 -14.21
C GLY A 379 -7.94 1.72 -15.61
N ALA A 380 -8.11 0.92 -16.66
CA ALA A 380 -8.14 1.43 -18.04
C ALA A 380 -9.29 2.43 -18.26
N PHE A 381 -10.45 2.19 -17.64
CA PHE A 381 -11.59 3.11 -17.70
C PHE A 381 -11.27 4.45 -17.04
N ARG A 382 -10.65 4.43 -15.85
CA ARG A 382 -10.23 5.65 -15.15
C ARG A 382 -9.17 6.42 -15.93
N GLN A 383 -8.10 5.74 -16.36
CA GLN A 383 -7.01 6.32 -17.15
C GLN A 383 -7.54 7.02 -18.41
N MET A 384 -8.47 6.38 -19.13
CA MET A 384 -9.12 6.99 -20.29
C MET A 384 -9.78 8.34 -19.94
N HIS A 385 -10.46 8.46 -18.81
CA HIS A 385 -11.12 9.70 -18.41
C HIS A 385 -10.15 10.80 -17.98
N GLU A 386 -9.12 10.45 -17.20
CA GLU A 386 -8.07 11.38 -16.80
C GLU A 386 -7.38 11.97 -18.04
N GLU A 387 -7.12 11.12 -19.03
CA GLU A 387 -6.50 11.50 -20.29
C GLU A 387 -7.40 12.32 -21.22
N MET A 388 -8.71 12.02 -21.26
CA MET A 388 -9.69 12.79 -22.04
C MET A 388 -10.08 14.13 -21.42
N THR A 389 -9.95 14.27 -20.09
CA THR A 389 -10.24 15.53 -19.36
C THR A 389 -9.00 16.40 -19.16
N TYR A 390 -7.85 15.95 -19.66
CA TYR A 390 -6.59 16.69 -19.60
C TYR A 390 -6.72 18.11 -20.18
N ARG A 391 -6.36 19.11 -19.37
CA ARG A 391 -6.24 20.50 -19.78
C ARG A 391 -4.76 20.86 -19.88
N PHE A 392 -4.33 21.28 -21.07
CA PHE A 392 -2.96 21.70 -21.38
C PHE A 392 -2.42 22.79 -20.44
N GLU A 393 -3.31 23.64 -19.93
CA GLU A 393 -3.02 24.73 -18.98
C GLU A 393 -2.50 24.23 -17.62
N HIS A 394 -2.79 22.97 -17.24
CA HIS A 394 -2.47 22.46 -15.89
C HIS A 394 -1.05 21.86 -15.74
N LYS A 395 -0.25 21.75 -16.81
CA LYS A 395 1.13 21.21 -16.78
C LYS A 395 2.17 22.06 -17.52
N GLY A 396 2.04 23.39 -17.46
CA GLY A 396 3.09 24.30 -17.92
C GLY A 396 3.18 24.52 -19.44
N GLY A 397 2.14 24.16 -20.20
CA GLY A 397 1.97 24.60 -21.59
C GLY A 397 2.94 24.01 -22.61
N LEU A 398 3.51 22.81 -22.37
CA LEU A 398 4.48 22.16 -23.26
C LEU A 398 4.09 20.70 -23.56
N ASP A 399 2.89 20.45 -24.08
CA ASP A 399 2.49 19.14 -24.64
C ASP A 399 2.00 19.28 -26.09
N PHE A 400 2.90 19.08 -27.07
CA PHE A 400 2.63 19.24 -28.50
C PHE A 400 1.88 18.04 -29.14
N ARG A 401 1.44 17.06 -28.35
CA ARG A 401 0.80 15.83 -28.87
C ARG A 401 -0.71 16.01 -28.97
N GLU A 402 -1.31 15.70 -30.13
CA GLU A 402 -2.75 15.47 -30.21
C GLU A 402 -3.10 14.15 -29.49
N ARG A 403 -3.67 14.23 -28.28
CA ARG A 403 -4.18 13.06 -27.57
C ARG A 403 -5.37 12.46 -28.34
N ARG A 404 -5.30 11.17 -28.66
CA ARG A 404 -6.31 10.46 -29.48
C ARG A 404 -7.20 9.58 -28.58
N PRO A 405 -8.48 9.95 -28.34
CA PRO A 405 -9.41 9.16 -27.51
C PRO A 405 -9.52 7.67 -27.91
N LEU A 406 -9.35 7.38 -29.20
CA LEU A 406 -9.40 6.04 -29.79
C LEU A 406 -8.36 5.06 -29.23
N VAL A 407 -7.17 5.54 -28.85
CA VAL A 407 -6.15 4.70 -28.23
C VAL A 407 -6.67 4.15 -26.90
N TYR A 408 -7.35 4.98 -26.12
CA TYR A 408 -7.89 4.59 -24.82
C TYR A 408 -9.11 3.66 -24.94
N TYR A 409 -9.97 3.86 -25.93
CA TYR A 409 -11.05 2.89 -26.22
C TYR A 409 -10.51 1.52 -26.62
N SER A 410 -9.40 1.49 -27.35
CA SER A 410 -8.74 0.24 -27.74
C SER A 410 -8.15 -0.47 -26.53
N VAL A 411 -7.45 0.26 -25.65
CA VAL A 411 -6.94 -0.28 -24.37
C VAL A 411 -8.09 -0.83 -23.54
N LEU A 412 -9.21 -0.10 -23.43
CA LEU A 412 -10.39 -0.56 -22.71
C LEU A 412 -10.97 -1.86 -23.30
N ALA A 413 -11.06 -1.96 -24.63
CA ALA A 413 -11.56 -3.15 -25.32
C ALA A 413 -10.59 -4.35 -25.21
N ILE A 414 -9.28 -4.12 -25.15
CA ILE A 414 -8.29 -5.17 -24.87
C ILE A 414 -8.47 -5.69 -23.44
N ARG A 415 -8.69 -4.81 -22.45
CA ARG A 415 -8.98 -5.23 -21.08
C ARG A 415 -10.31 -5.99 -20.98
N ALA A 416 -11.33 -5.58 -21.75
CA ALA A 416 -12.57 -6.32 -21.89
C ALA A 416 -12.33 -7.75 -22.42
N GLU A 417 -11.54 -7.90 -23.49
CA GLU A 417 -11.14 -9.21 -24.03
C GLU A 417 -10.48 -10.10 -22.96
N GLY A 418 -9.58 -9.53 -22.16
CA GLY A 418 -8.95 -10.24 -21.04
C GLY A 418 -9.95 -10.75 -20.00
N CYS A 419 -10.93 -9.93 -19.60
CA CYS A 419 -11.96 -10.31 -18.64
C CYS A 419 -12.84 -11.46 -19.16
N LEU A 420 -13.25 -11.39 -20.43
CA LEU A 420 -14.10 -12.41 -21.06
C LEU A 420 -13.33 -13.73 -21.28
N ARG A 421 -12.06 -13.66 -21.70
CA ARG A 421 -11.18 -14.83 -21.81
C ARG A 421 -11.05 -15.54 -20.46
N PHE A 422 -10.78 -14.78 -19.39
CA PHE A 422 -10.63 -15.35 -18.04
C PHE A 422 -11.92 -16.02 -17.56
N ALA A 423 -13.08 -15.43 -17.82
CA ALA A 423 -14.37 -16.04 -17.46
C ALA A 423 -14.59 -17.40 -18.16
N LEU A 424 -14.12 -17.54 -19.40
CA LEU A 424 -14.19 -18.81 -20.15
C LEU A 424 -13.16 -19.83 -19.67
N GLU A 425 -11.96 -19.39 -19.32
CA GLU A 425 -10.91 -20.23 -18.74
C GLU A 425 -11.34 -20.80 -17.38
N LYS A 426 -11.84 -19.95 -16.49
CA LYS A 426 -12.41 -20.36 -15.20
C LYS A 426 -13.60 -21.32 -15.36
N GLY A 427 -14.38 -21.12 -16.43
CA GLY A 427 -15.49 -22.00 -16.79
C GLY A 427 -15.08 -23.31 -17.49
N GLY A 428 -13.78 -23.55 -17.76
CA GLY A 428 -13.29 -24.73 -18.47
C GLY A 428 -13.69 -24.80 -19.94
N MET A 429 -14.06 -23.66 -20.55
CA MET A 429 -14.60 -23.61 -21.91
C MET A 429 -13.61 -23.04 -22.93
N LEU A 430 -12.51 -22.42 -22.47
CA LEU A 430 -11.56 -21.74 -23.37
C LEU A 430 -10.97 -22.69 -24.42
N ASP A 431 -10.66 -23.92 -24.04
CA ASP A 431 -10.05 -24.94 -24.92
C ASP A 431 -11.02 -25.44 -26.01
N SER A 432 -12.33 -25.28 -25.80
CA SER A 432 -13.37 -25.66 -26.77
C SER A 432 -13.56 -24.64 -27.90
N ILE A 433 -12.91 -23.48 -27.81
CA ILE A 433 -13.08 -22.38 -28.74
C ILE A 433 -11.99 -22.43 -29.81
N GLU A 434 -12.39 -22.85 -31.01
CA GLU A 434 -11.53 -22.74 -32.19
C GLU A 434 -11.31 -21.26 -32.57
N ASN A 435 -10.07 -20.90 -32.89
CA ASN A 435 -9.67 -19.53 -33.25
C ASN A 435 -10.03 -18.49 -32.17
N GLN A 436 -9.40 -18.65 -31.01
CA GLN A 436 -9.52 -17.77 -29.85
C GLN A 436 -9.42 -16.28 -30.21
N GLY A 437 -10.38 -15.49 -29.75
CA GLY A 437 -10.44 -14.04 -29.94
C GLY A 437 -11.74 -13.44 -29.43
N LEU A 438 -11.76 -12.12 -29.22
CA LEU A 438 -12.87 -11.39 -28.60
C LEU A 438 -14.26 -11.75 -29.14
N SER A 439 -14.43 -11.84 -30.47
CA SER A 439 -15.74 -12.17 -31.07
C SER A 439 -16.22 -13.57 -30.67
N LYS A 440 -15.32 -14.55 -30.57
CA LYS A 440 -15.63 -15.91 -30.13
C LYS A 440 -15.88 -16.00 -28.63
N TYR A 441 -15.17 -15.21 -27.84
CA TYR A 441 -15.44 -15.13 -26.40
C TYR A 441 -16.83 -14.55 -26.12
N ILE A 442 -17.18 -13.45 -26.82
CA ILE A 442 -18.52 -12.84 -26.76
C ILE A 442 -19.58 -13.85 -27.20
N GLU A 443 -19.37 -14.54 -28.32
CA GLU A 443 -20.31 -15.54 -28.83
C GLU A 443 -20.62 -16.60 -27.77
N CYS A 444 -19.59 -17.25 -27.22
CA CYS A 444 -19.73 -18.32 -26.22
C CYS A 444 -20.42 -17.84 -24.93
N LEU A 445 -19.95 -16.72 -24.36
CA LEU A 445 -20.54 -16.18 -23.14
C LEU A 445 -21.99 -15.70 -23.36
N ALA A 446 -22.31 -15.12 -24.53
CA ALA A 446 -23.66 -14.67 -24.83
C ALA A 446 -24.66 -15.83 -24.89
N GLN A 447 -24.28 -17.00 -25.44
CA GLN A 447 -25.15 -18.18 -25.42
C GLN A 447 -25.39 -18.66 -23.98
N ARG A 448 -24.33 -18.65 -23.15
CA ARG A 448 -24.43 -19.04 -21.74
C ARG A 448 -25.33 -18.09 -20.93
N ARG A 449 -25.37 -16.81 -21.30
CA ARG A 449 -26.28 -15.78 -20.74
C ARG A 449 -27.68 -15.82 -21.34
N GLY A 450 -28.03 -16.86 -22.08
CA GLY A 450 -29.39 -17.07 -22.58
C GLY A 450 -29.79 -16.15 -23.74
N LEU A 451 -28.83 -15.54 -24.44
CA LEU A 451 -29.14 -14.77 -25.65
C LEU A 451 -29.67 -15.71 -26.74
N SER A 452 -30.70 -15.31 -27.49
CA SER A 452 -31.31 -16.21 -28.49
C SER A 452 -30.33 -16.61 -29.58
N SER A 453 -30.50 -17.84 -30.10
CA SER A 453 -29.71 -18.33 -31.24
C SER A 453 -29.79 -17.38 -32.44
N LYS A 454 -30.96 -16.76 -32.67
CA LYS A 454 -31.16 -15.76 -33.73
C LYS A 454 -30.28 -14.53 -33.50
N ALA A 455 -30.18 -14.02 -32.28
CA ALA A 455 -29.30 -12.88 -31.97
C ALA A 455 -27.81 -13.23 -32.16
N ILE A 456 -27.39 -14.43 -31.75
CA ILE A 456 -26.03 -14.92 -31.95
C ILE A 456 -25.70 -15.07 -33.45
N GLU A 457 -26.63 -15.63 -34.24
CA GLU A 457 -26.49 -15.71 -35.69
C GLU A 457 -26.38 -14.32 -36.34
N ARG A 458 -27.19 -13.36 -35.88
CA ARG A 458 -27.11 -11.97 -36.35
C ARG A 458 -25.80 -11.29 -35.98
N PHE A 459 -25.27 -11.54 -34.78
CA PHE A 459 -23.94 -11.08 -34.39
C PHE A 459 -22.87 -11.65 -35.34
N ARG A 460 -22.84 -12.99 -35.51
CA ARG A 460 -21.88 -13.67 -36.39
C ARG A 460 -21.96 -13.18 -37.83
N GLY A 461 -23.18 -13.03 -38.37
CA GLY A 461 -23.43 -12.57 -39.72
C GLY A 461 -23.05 -11.11 -40.00
N ASN A 462 -22.80 -10.31 -38.96
CA ASN A 462 -22.42 -8.90 -39.07
C ASN A 462 -20.97 -8.60 -38.63
N LEU A 463 -20.15 -9.61 -38.31
CA LEU A 463 -18.74 -9.42 -37.94
C LEU A 463 -17.90 -8.76 -39.06
N ASN A 464 -18.31 -8.90 -40.33
CA ASN A 464 -17.67 -8.19 -41.44
C ASN A 464 -17.78 -6.64 -41.32
N LYS A 465 -18.73 -6.12 -40.55
CA LYS A 465 -18.85 -4.69 -40.25
C LYS A 465 -17.80 -4.21 -39.25
N THR A 466 -17.14 -5.14 -38.54
CA THR A 466 -16.06 -4.82 -37.60
C THR A 466 -14.68 -4.95 -38.23
N ASN A 467 -14.60 -5.29 -39.51
CA ASN A 467 -13.36 -5.35 -40.26
C ASN A 467 -12.98 -3.94 -40.75
N LEU A 468 -11.81 -3.46 -40.33
CA LEU A 468 -11.29 -2.14 -40.66
C LEU A 468 -10.33 -2.14 -41.85
N HIS A 469 -10.01 -3.31 -42.43
CA HIS A 469 -9.21 -3.43 -43.66
C HIS A 469 -9.96 -2.87 -44.88
N GLU A 470 -11.28 -3.01 -44.91
CA GLU A 470 -12.14 -2.36 -45.89
C GLU A 470 -12.41 -0.95 -45.37
N ALA A 471 -11.89 0.08 -46.04
CA ALA A 471 -12.04 1.49 -45.64
C ALA A 471 -13.51 1.94 -45.68
N LYS A 472 -14.32 1.52 -44.70
CA LYS A 472 -15.72 1.91 -44.52
C LYS A 472 -15.72 3.22 -43.75
N GLU A 473 -16.06 4.32 -44.41
CA GLU A 473 -15.91 5.68 -43.89
C GLU A 473 -16.47 5.93 -42.46
N TYR A 474 -17.46 5.13 -41.99
CA TYR A 474 -18.10 5.26 -40.67
C TYR A 474 -18.61 3.92 -40.08
N PRO A 475 -17.74 3.04 -39.51
CA PRO A 475 -18.16 1.73 -39.01
C PRO A 475 -19.09 1.81 -37.79
N ILE A 476 -18.89 2.77 -36.88
CA ILE A 476 -19.68 2.88 -35.65
C ILE A 476 -21.09 3.39 -35.95
N ALA A 477 -21.21 4.46 -36.74
CA ALA A 477 -22.51 4.95 -37.20
C ALA A 477 -23.29 3.88 -37.99
N SER A 478 -22.57 3.03 -38.75
CA SER A 478 -23.17 1.91 -39.47
C SER A 478 -23.73 0.82 -38.55
N ILE A 479 -23.05 0.54 -37.44
CA ILE A 479 -23.50 -0.40 -36.41
C ILE A 479 -24.69 0.19 -35.65
N MET A 480 -24.63 1.45 -35.25
CA MET A 480 -25.68 2.13 -34.48
C MET A 480 -27.04 2.13 -35.22
N LYS A 481 -27.03 2.14 -36.55
CA LYS A 481 -28.25 2.13 -37.40
C LYS A 481 -28.75 0.72 -37.75
N LEU A 482 -28.09 -0.34 -37.28
CA LEU A 482 -28.50 -1.71 -37.61
C LEU A 482 -29.87 -2.05 -37.02
N ASN A 483 -30.79 -2.47 -37.88
CA ASN A 483 -32.00 -3.15 -37.48
C ASN A 483 -31.93 -4.61 -37.92
N LEU A 484 -31.85 -5.53 -36.95
CA LEU A 484 -31.63 -6.95 -37.18
C LEU A 484 -32.93 -7.79 -37.12
N GLY A 485 -34.08 -7.15 -36.92
CA GLY A 485 -35.36 -7.83 -36.72
C GLY A 485 -35.37 -8.73 -35.49
N LEU A 486 -34.67 -8.28 -34.43
CA LEU A 486 -34.61 -8.89 -33.10
C LEU A 486 -35.50 -8.07 -32.14
N SER A 487 -35.67 -8.55 -30.90
CA SER A 487 -36.19 -7.70 -29.84
C SER A 487 -35.30 -6.46 -29.67
N GLU A 488 -35.85 -5.34 -29.17
CA GLU A 488 -35.06 -4.10 -29.01
C GLU A 488 -33.81 -4.32 -28.15
N LYS A 489 -33.94 -5.09 -27.06
CA LYS A 489 -32.84 -5.46 -26.16
C LYS A 489 -31.76 -6.27 -26.87
N GLU A 490 -32.13 -7.34 -27.57
CA GLU A 490 -31.16 -8.16 -28.29
C GLU A 490 -30.51 -7.40 -29.45
N ASN A 491 -31.28 -6.55 -30.15
CA ASN A 491 -30.74 -5.71 -31.20
C ASN A 491 -29.65 -4.78 -30.62
N TYR A 492 -29.92 -4.13 -29.49
CA TYR A 492 -28.94 -3.30 -28.80
C TYR A 492 -27.73 -4.09 -28.33
N LEU A 493 -27.92 -5.27 -27.71
CA LEU A 493 -26.82 -6.12 -27.25
C LEU A 493 -25.90 -6.53 -28.42
N VAL A 494 -26.48 -6.93 -29.56
CA VAL A 494 -25.69 -7.27 -30.74
C VAL A 494 -24.92 -6.05 -31.25
N GLN A 495 -25.53 -4.86 -31.27
CA GLN A 495 -24.81 -3.64 -31.64
C GLN A 495 -23.66 -3.33 -30.67
N ALA A 496 -23.89 -3.44 -29.36
CA ALA A 496 -22.89 -3.25 -28.32
C ALA A 496 -21.70 -4.20 -28.48
N PHE A 497 -21.97 -5.48 -28.73
CA PHE A 497 -20.96 -6.50 -29.00
C PHE A 497 -20.12 -6.17 -30.23
N LEU A 498 -20.76 -5.77 -31.34
CA LEU A 498 -20.06 -5.35 -32.55
C LEU A 498 -19.19 -4.12 -32.29
N SER A 499 -19.69 -3.13 -31.55
CA SER A 499 -18.91 -1.94 -31.17
C SER A 499 -17.68 -2.29 -30.31
N CYS A 500 -17.80 -3.24 -29.38
CA CYS A 500 -16.67 -3.72 -28.59
C CYS A 500 -15.60 -4.38 -29.48
N VAL A 501 -16.01 -5.18 -30.47
CA VAL A 501 -15.09 -5.79 -31.45
C VAL A 501 -14.44 -4.74 -32.35
N VAL A 502 -15.17 -3.71 -32.79
CA VAL A 502 -14.59 -2.59 -33.55
C VAL A 502 -13.50 -1.88 -32.74
N ALA A 503 -13.79 -1.53 -31.49
CA ALA A 503 -12.84 -0.87 -30.61
C ALA A 503 -11.55 -1.68 -30.43
N ARG A 504 -11.66 -3.01 -30.30
CA ARG A 504 -10.51 -3.91 -30.23
C ARG A 504 -9.72 -3.95 -31.54
N ASN A 505 -10.42 -4.05 -32.68
CA ASN A 505 -9.78 -4.15 -33.99
C ASN A 505 -9.09 -2.85 -34.45
N TYR A 506 -9.41 -1.70 -33.84
CA TYR A 506 -8.77 -0.43 -34.16
C TYR A 506 -7.24 -0.45 -33.99
N PHE A 507 -6.71 -1.22 -33.03
CA PHE A 507 -5.26 -1.35 -32.83
C PHE A 507 -4.52 -1.85 -34.08
N ALA A 508 -5.19 -2.53 -35.01
CA ALA A 508 -4.57 -2.99 -36.25
C ALA A 508 -4.48 -1.91 -37.35
N HIS A 509 -5.24 -0.80 -37.26
CA HIS A 509 -5.50 0.13 -38.39
C HIS A 509 -5.56 1.61 -38.00
N HIS A 510 -4.51 2.08 -37.30
CA HIS A 510 -4.34 3.35 -36.56
C HIS A 510 -4.71 4.71 -37.21
N TYR A 511 -5.37 4.78 -38.37
CA TYR A 511 -5.68 6.07 -39.03
C TYR A 511 -7.10 6.21 -39.58
N CYS A 512 -7.88 5.13 -39.69
CA CYS A 512 -9.01 5.14 -40.61
C CYS A 512 -10.21 6.03 -40.16
N PHE A 513 -10.44 6.26 -38.85
CA PHE A 513 -11.68 6.93 -38.38
C PHE A 513 -11.51 7.93 -37.22
N ASP A 514 -10.33 8.55 -37.08
CA ASP A 514 -10.06 9.55 -36.04
C ASP A 514 -11.06 10.73 -36.04
N LYS A 515 -11.70 11.02 -37.19
CA LYS A 515 -12.74 12.05 -37.33
C LYS A 515 -14.09 11.64 -36.73
N GLU A 516 -14.48 10.37 -36.80
CA GLU A 516 -15.78 9.88 -36.30
C GLU A 516 -15.81 9.82 -34.78
N VAL A 517 -14.66 9.67 -34.10
CA VAL A 517 -14.60 9.39 -32.65
C VAL A 517 -14.19 10.61 -31.80
N ARG A 518 -13.84 11.74 -32.42
CA ARG A 518 -13.61 13.02 -31.72
C ARG A 518 -14.93 13.59 -31.17
N LYS A 519 -15.20 13.36 -29.88
CA LYS A 519 -16.31 13.97 -29.10
C LYS A 519 -17.68 13.92 -29.81
N SER A 520 -18.01 12.77 -30.38
CA SER A 520 -19.22 12.52 -31.16
C SER A 520 -20.20 11.60 -30.42
N LYS A 521 -21.43 11.46 -30.94
CA LYS A 521 -22.41 10.50 -30.39
C LYS A 521 -21.94 9.06 -30.57
N GLU A 522 -21.24 8.80 -31.66
CA GLU A 522 -20.63 7.53 -32.04
C GLU A 522 -19.56 7.10 -31.02
N SER A 523 -18.75 8.05 -30.53
CA SER A 523 -17.77 7.83 -29.46
C SER A 523 -18.44 7.36 -28.16
N GLY A 524 -19.52 8.04 -27.76
CA GLY A 524 -20.32 7.66 -26.60
C GLY A 524 -21.01 6.30 -26.76
N PHE A 525 -21.54 6.02 -27.96
CA PHE A 525 -22.15 4.72 -28.29
C PHE A 525 -21.13 3.58 -28.21
N MET A 526 -19.92 3.77 -28.73
CA MET A 526 -18.87 2.76 -28.67
C MET A 526 -18.43 2.47 -27.23
N LEU A 527 -18.22 3.51 -26.41
CA LEU A 527 -17.90 3.33 -24.99
C LEU A 527 -19.02 2.56 -24.27
N THR A 528 -20.27 2.96 -24.49
CA THR A 528 -21.43 2.27 -23.92
C THR A 528 -21.48 0.81 -24.36
N GLY A 529 -21.17 0.54 -25.63
CA GLY A 529 -21.07 -0.81 -26.17
C GLY A 529 -20.03 -1.68 -25.46
N ILE A 530 -18.84 -1.14 -25.18
CA ILE A 530 -17.80 -1.84 -24.40
C ILE A 530 -18.30 -2.13 -22.98
N LEU A 531 -18.85 -1.13 -22.29
CA LEU A 531 -19.35 -1.27 -20.92
C LEU A 531 -20.46 -2.31 -20.82
N VAL A 532 -21.47 -2.23 -21.69
CA VAL A 532 -22.59 -3.17 -21.73
C VAL A 532 -22.11 -4.57 -22.07
N THR A 533 -21.17 -4.73 -23.00
CA THR A 533 -20.60 -6.05 -23.34
C THR A 533 -19.97 -6.71 -22.12
N VAL A 534 -19.13 -5.99 -21.38
CA VAL A 534 -18.44 -6.53 -20.21
C VAL A 534 -19.42 -6.81 -19.07
N LEU A 535 -20.23 -5.82 -18.69
CA LEU A 535 -21.15 -5.94 -17.56
C LEU A 535 -22.22 -7.02 -17.79
N TYR A 536 -22.80 -7.11 -18.99
CA TYR A 536 -23.81 -8.11 -19.30
C TYR A 536 -23.23 -9.53 -19.34
N LEU A 537 -22.07 -9.72 -19.97
CA LEU A 537 -21.51 -11.07 -20.14
C LEU A 537 -20.88 -11.61 -18.86
N LEU A 538 -20.42 -10.74 -17.96
CA LEU A 538 -19.85 -11.12 -16.67
C LEU A 538 -20.86 -11.15 -15.52
N ASP A 539 -22.11 -10.70 -15.73
CA ASP A 539 -23.15 -10.76 -14.68
C ASP A 539 -23.57 -12.22 -14.40
N GLU A 540 -23.12 -12.77 -13.28
CA GLU A 540 -23.41 -14.13 -12.81
C GLU A 540 -24.66 -14.26 -11.93
N ARG A 541 -25.43 -13.18 -11.75
CA ARG A 541 -26.66 -13.19 -10.92
C ARG A 541 -27.85 -13.87 -11.58
#